data_AF-A0A2T7VTN9-F1
#
_entry.id   AF-A0A2T7VTN9-F1
#
_cell.length_a   1.000
_cell.length_b   1.000
_cell.length_c   1.000
_cell.angle_alpha   90.00
_cell.angle_beta   90.00
_cell.angle_gamma   90.00
#
_symmetry.space_group_name_H-M   'P 1'
#
loop_
_entity.id
_entity.type
_entity.pdbx_description
1 polymer ?
#
loop_
_entity_poly.entity_id
_entity_poly.type
_entity_poly.pdbx_seq_one_letter_code
_entity_poly.pdbx_strand_id
1 'polypeptide(L)'
;MKRALAEHGFTPWPGRHDAVALAELERLFDAMPADRSGLRIAPGDAARLSACRAISDDVRHVIGAAARPVRALLFDKRDASNWALGWHQDRTIEVAERVDVPGYGPWTVKQGRLHVAPPIDVLEVMLTVRLHLDPVGPHNAPIEVAPGSHRLGLVAEDFIPDVVARCGTATCLSQAGSVWFYATPILHASARSAPGLRRRVLQMDFAATDLPGGLRWAADHA
;
A
#
# COMPACT_ATOMS: atom_id res chain seq x y z
N MET A 1 -12.28 -11.31 8.37
CA MET A 1 -11.11 -10.59 7.84
C MET A 1 -9.99 -11.55 7.43
N LYS A 2 -9.27 -12.18 8.37
CA LYS A 2 -8.08 -13.00 8.05
C LYS A 2 -8.33 -14.07 6.99
N ARG A 3 -9.50 -14.73 7.04
CA ARG A 3 -9.95 -15.66 6.00
C ARG A 3 -10.09 -15.01 4.62
N ALA A 4 -10.77 -13.86 4.51
CA ALA A 4 -10.95 -13.17 3.24
C ALA A 4 -9.62 -12.69 2.64
N LEU A 5 -8.70 -12.18 3.48
CA LEU A 5 -7.33 -11.86 3.06
C LEU A 5 -6.56 -13.10 2.59
N ALA A 6 -6.65 -14.22 3.31
CA ALA A 6 -6.00 -15.46 2.90
C ALA A 6 -6.54 -16.00 1.57
N GLU A 7 -7.86 -15.93 1.38
CA GLU A 7 -8.57 -16.49 0.22
C GLU A 7 -8.45 -15.59 -1.01
N HIS A 8 -8.75 -14.30 -0.87
CA HIS A 8 -8.85 -13.36 -1.99
C HIS A 8 -7.68 -12.38 -2.08
N GLY A 9 -6.90 -12.22 -1.02
CA GLY A 9 -5.76 -11.29 -0.99
C GLY A 9 -6.13 -9.85 -0.67
N PHE A 10 -7.41 -9.55 -0.45
CA PHE A 10 -7.88 -8.20 -0.11
C PHE A 10 -9.18 -8.23 0.68
N THR A 11 -9.46 -7.18 1.46
CA THR A 11 -10.75 -7.00 2.15
C THR A 11 -11.00 -5.52 2.47
N PRO A 12 -12.24 -5.01 2.26
CA PRO A 12 -12.62 -3.68 2.70
C PRO A 12 -12.96 -3.68 4.18
N TRP A 13 -12.80 -2.51 4.79
CA TRP A 13 -13.31 -2.17 6.11
C TRP A 13 -13.99 -0.80 6.10
N PRO A 14 -15.32 -0.78 5.98
CA PRO A 14 -16.06 0.46 5.98
C PRO A 14 -16.07 1.09 7.38
N GLY A 15 -15.99 2.42 7.42
CA GLY A 15 -16.31 3.22 8.62
C GLY A 15 -15.32 3.11 9.78
N ARG A 16 -14.00 3.10 9.53
CA ARG A 16 -12.97 2.97 10.58
C ARG A 16 -12.39 4.29 11.08
N HIS A 17 -12.52 5.37 10.32
CA HIS A 17 -11.97 6.67 10.70
C HIS A 17 -13.08 7.63 11.10
N ASP A 18 -12.97 8.15 12.31
CA ASP A 18 -13.82 9.24 12.80
C ASP A 18 -13.40 10.59 12.20
N ALA A 19 -14.14 11.64 12.54
CA ALA A 19 -13.86 12.98 12.05
C ALA A 19 -12.47 13.50 12.45
N VAL A 20 -11.92 13.05 13.59
CA VAL A 20 -10.59 13.47 14.06
C VAL A 20 -9.51 12.86 13.17
N ALA A 21 -9.59 11.55 12.91
CA ALA A 21 -8.69 10.84 12.02
C ALA A 21 -8.74 11.39 10.59
N LEU A 22 -9.92 11.74 10.09
CA LEU A 22 -10.08 12.36 8.77
C LEU A 22 -9.45 13.76 8.71
N ALA A 23 -9.65 14.59 9.74
CA ALA A 23 -9.05 15.92 9.80
C ALA A 23 -7.52 15.89 9.90
N GLU A 24 -6.95 14.90 10.60
CA GLU A 24 -5.49 14.68 10.61
C GLU A 24 -4.95 14.27 9.24
N LEU A 25 -5.63 13.35 8.55
CA LEU A 25 -5.27 12.95 7.19
C LEU A 25 -5.36 14.15 6.24
N GLU A 26 -6.42 14.96 6.34
CA GLU A 26 -6.58 16.15 5.52
C GLU A 26 -5.42 17.13 5.69
N ARG A 27 -5.05 17.47 6.93
CA ARG A 27 -3.87 18.32 7.21
C ARG A 27 -2.58 17.75 6.62
N LEU A 28 -2.42 16.43 6.67
CA LEU A 28 -1.26 15.76 6.08
C LEU A 28 -1.22 15.91 4.54
N PHE A 29 -2.38 15.80 3.88
CA PHE A 29 -2.49 16.03 2.44
C PHE A 29 -2.35 17.50 2.05
N ASP A 30 -2.81 18.44 2.88
CA ASP A 30 -2.66 19.88 2.61
C ASP A 30 -1.20 20.34 2.69
N ALA A 31 -0.38 19.64 3.49
CA ALA A 31 1.07 19.86 3.55
C ALA A 31 1.82 19.25 2.35
N MET A 32 1.17 18.45 1.50
CA MET A 32 1.80 17.83 0.34
C MET A 32 2.04 18.87 -0.77
N PRO A 33 3.24 18.90 -1.40
CA PRO A 33 3.50 19.81 -2.51
C PRO A 33 2.49 19.66 -3.65
N ALA A 34 1.98 20.79 -4.15
CA ALA A 34 0.91 20.83 -5.15
C ALA A 34 1.28 20.23 -6.52
N ASP A 35 2.57 20.13 -6.81
CA ASP A 35 3.13 19.54 -8.04
C ASP A 35 3.33 18.02 -7.92
N ARG A 36 3.12 17.43 -6.74
CA ARG A 36 3.28 15.99 -6.50
C ARG A 36 1.93 15.28 -6.48
N SER A 37 1.93 14.05 -6.98
CA SER A 37 0.81 13.10 -6.87
C SER A 37 1.12 11.89 -6.02
N GLY A 38 2.41 11.68 -5.71
CA GLY A 38 2.90 10.69 -4.76
C GLY A 38 3.96 11.32 -3.85
N LEU A 39 3.83 11.15 -2.53
CA LEU A 39 4.83 11.59 -1.57
C LEU A 39 5.12 10.49 -0.55
N ARG A 40 6.38 10.06 -0.47
CA ARG A 40 6.88 9.17 0.58
C ARG A 40 7.17 9.96 1.85
N ILE A 41 6.56 9.54 2.95
CA ILE A 41 6.73 10.12 4.27
C ILE A 41 7.39 9.11 5.22
N ALA A 42 7.88 9.57 6.36
CA ALA A 42 8.44 8.65 7.34
C ALA A 42 7.32 7.74 7.90
N PRO A 43 7.52 6.41 7.97
CA PRO A 43 6.52 5.51 8.56
C PRO A 43 6.16 5.88 10.01
N GLY A 44 7.13 6.41 10.77
CA GLY A 44 6.91 6.91 12.13
C GLY A 44 5.95 8.10 12.21
N ASP A 45 5.96 9.00 11.24
CA ASP A 45 5.01 10.12 11.19
C ASP A 45 3.59 9.61 10.88
N ALA A 46 3.47 8.68 9.93
CA ALA A 46 2.20 8.04 9.61
C ALA A 46 1.64 7.22 10.80
N ALA A 47 2.51 6.55 11.56
CA ALA A 47 2.13 5.78 12.75
C ALA A 47 1.51 6.65 13.86
N ARG A 48 1.84 7.94 13.91
CA ARG A 48 1.31 8.92 14.88
C ARG A 48 -0.07 9.43 14.51
N LEU A 49 -0.62 9.08 13.35
CA LEU A 49 -1.97 9.46 12.97
C LEU A 49 -3.00 8.60 13.72
N SER A 50 -4.08 9.23 14.17
CA SER A 50 -5.25 8.58 14.76
C SER A 50 -5.83 7.52 13.82
N ALA A 51 -5.80 7.77 12.51
CA ALA A 51 -6.18 6.82 11.49
C ALA A 51 -5.35 5.52 11.54
N CYS A 52 -4.03 5.61 11.70
CA CYS A 52 -3.16 4.44 11.82
C CYS A 52 -3.36 3.71 13.17
N ARG A 53 -3.54 4.46 14.27
CA ARG A 53 -3.81 3.85 15.58
C ARG A 53 -5.10 3.02 15.57
N ALA A 54 -6.15 3.53 14.92
CA ALA A 54 -7.46 2.91 14.83
C ALA A 54 -7.46 1.51 14.17
N ILE A 55 -6.43 1.17 13.40
CA ILE A 55 -6.29 -0.13 12.73
C ILE A 55 -5.17 -1.01 13.30
N SER A 56 -4.49 -0.56 14.35
CA SER A 56 -3.26 -1.20 14.82
C SER A 56 -3.48 -2.62 15.35
N ASP A 57 -4.50 -2.84 16.18
CA ASP A 57 -4.82 -4.16 16.73
C ASP A 57 -5.27 -5.14 15.66
N ASP A 58 -5.97 -4.61 14.68
CA ASP A 58 -6.42 -5.33 13.51
C ASP A 58 -5.26 -5.79 12.62
N VAL A 59 -4.30 -4.90 12.33
CA VAL A 59 -3.05 -5.26 11.64
C VAL A 59 -2.30 -6.35 12.42
N ARG A 60 -2.17 -6.19 13.75
CA ARG A 60 -1.50 -7.17 14.62
C ARG A 60 -2.21 -8.52 14.62
N HIS A 61 -3.54 -8.53 14.55
CA HIS A 61 -4.31 -9.77 14.45
C HIS A 61 -4.08 -10.50 13.12
N VAL A 62 -3.86 -9.77 12.02
CA VAL A 62 -3.60 -10.37 10.71
C VAL A 62 -2.19 -10.94 10.62
N ILE A 63 -1.17 -10.12 10.83
CA ILE A 63 0.23 -10.47 10.52
C ILE A 63 1.12 -10.69 11.76
N GLY A 64 0.62 -10.45 12.98
CA GLY A 64 1.33 -10.78 14.22
C GLY A 64 1.53 -9.59 15.17
N ALA A 65 1.76 -9.87 16.46
CA ALA A 65 1.83 -8.85 17.51
C ALA A 65 2.95 -7.81 17.32
N ALA A 66 4.04 -8.18 16.64
CA ALA A 66 5.17 -7.31 16.33
C ALA A 66 4.94 -6.41 15.10
N ALA A 67 3.73 -6.41 14.53
CA ALA A 67 3.42 -5.62 13.35
C ALA A 67 3.67 -4.12 13.55
N ARG A 68 4.42 -3.53 12.62
CA ARG A 68 4.75 -2.11 12.59
C ARG A 68 4.76 -1.58 11.15
N PRO A 69 4.47 -0.29 10.94
CA PRO A 69 4.56 0.31 9.61
C PRO A 69 6.02 0.44 9.21
N VAL A 70 6.34 -0.04 8.01
CA VAL A 70 7.70 -0.04 7.46
C VAL A 70 7.83 0.84 6.22
N ARG A 71 6.70 1.25 5.63
CA ARG A 71 6.65 2.20 4.50
C ARG A 71 5.35 3.00 4.52
N ALA A 72 5.40 4.26 4.11
CA ALA A 72 4.22 5.12 4.01
C ALA A 72 4.29 6.08 2.81
N LEU A 73 3.22 6.10 2.02
CA LEU A 73 3.06 6.91 0.81
C LEU A 73 1.70 7.59 0.79
N LEU A 74 1.70 8.89 0.52
CA LEU A 74 0.51 9.66 0.17
C LEU A 74 0.32 9.59 -1.34
N PHE A 75 -0.89 9.27 -1.79
CA PHE A 75 -1.33 9.39 -3.17
C PHE A 75 -2.43 10.44 -3.26
N ASP A 76 -2.18 11.52 -4.01
CA ASP A 76 -3.16 12.57 -4.31
C ASP A 76 -3.36 12.66 -5.83
N LYS A 77 -4.43 12.01 -6.30
CA LYS A 77 -4.79 11.98 -7.71
C LYS A 77 -5.81 13.08 -7.98
N ARG A 78 -5.47 13.98 -8.89
CA ARG A 78 -6.25 15.14 -9.36
C ARG A 78 -6.06 15.29 -10.86
N ASP A 79 -6.85 16.14 -11.51
CA ASP A 79 -6.82 16.31 -12.98
C ASP A 79 -5.42 16.57 -13.54
N ALA A 80 -4.64 17.45 -12.89
CA ALA A 80 -3.27 17.78 -13.28
C ALA A 80 -2.29 16.59 -13.16
N SER A 81 -2.67 15.50 -12.49
CA SER A 81 -1.82 14.34 -12.19
C SER A 81 -2.55 13.00 -12.36
N ASN A 82 -3.36 12.89 -13.41
CA ASN A 82 -4.22 11.74 -13.67
C ASN A 82 -3.53 10.62 -14.47
N TRP A 83 -2.47 10.03 -13.92
CA TRP A 83 -1.79 8.88 -14.52
C TRP A 83 -2.46 7.55 -14.15
N ALA A 84 -2.53 6.61 -15.10
CA ALA A 84 -2.94 5.23 -14.82
C ALA A 84 -1.71 4.39 -14.47
N LEU A 85 -1.91 3.38 -13.63
CA LEU A 85 -0.89 2.38 -13.35
C LEU A 85 -1.41 1.05 -13.84
N GLY A 86 -0.67 0.44 -14.77
CA GLY A 86 -1.00 -0.90 -15.29
C GLY A 86 -0.98 -1.96 -14.18
N TRP A 87 -1.43 -3.15 -14.52
CA TRP A 87 -1.38 -4.30 -13.62
C TRP A 87 0.06 -4.60 -13.21
N HIS A 88 0.32 -4.63 -11.90
CA HIS A 88 1.64 -4.85 -11.33
C HIS A 88 1.54 -5.40 -9.90
N GLN A 89 2.68 -5.82 -9.35
CA GLN A 89 2.87 -6.10 -7.93
C GLN A 89 3.78 -5.02 -7.32
N ASP A 90 3.55 -4.67 -6.06
CA ASP A 90 4.50 -3.87 -5.29
C ASP A 90 5.70 -4.75 -4.91
N ARG A 91 6.81 -4.61 -5.63
CA ARG A 91 7.98 -5.52 -5.54
C ARG A 91 9.16 -4.99 -4.73
N THR A 92 9.06 -3.81 -4.12
CA THR A 92 10.20 -3.19 -3.40
C THR A 92 9.83 -2.84 -1.98
N ILE A 93 10.77 -2.97 -1.05
CA ILE A 93 10.70 -2.50 0.34
C ILE A 93 11.59 -1.27 0.53
N GLU A 94 11.33 -0.47 1.57
CA GLU A 94 12.16 0.68 1.96
C GLU A 94 13.10 0.27 3.11
N VAL A 95 14.41 0.48 2.94
CA VAL A 95 15.45 0.04 3.88
C VAL A 95 16.33 1.20 4.30
N ALA A 96 16.90 1.10 5.50
CA ALA A 96 17.69 2.19 6.09
C ALA A 96 19.01 2.43 5.34
N GLU A 97 19.66 1.34 4.95
CA GLU A 97 20.96 1.35 4.32
C GLU A 97 21.12 0.15 3.37
N ARG A 98 22.11 0.25 2.48
CA ARG A 98 22.42 -0.84 1.57
C ARG A 98 23.33 -1.83 2.30
N VAL A 99 22.86 -3.06 2.43
CA VAL A 99 23.65 -4.22 2.85
C VAL A 99 23.49 -5.28 1.77
N ASP A 100 24.60 -5.73 1.19
CA ASP A 100 24.55 -6.75 0.14
C ASP A 100 24.22 -8.12 0.77
N VAL A 101 22.94 -8.51 0.68
CA VAL A 101 22.40 -9.79 1.16
C VAL A 101 21.93 -10.62 -0.05
N PRO A 102 22.23 -11.93 -0.12
CA PRO A 102 21.78 -12.77 -1.24
C PRO A 102 20.27 -12.70 -1.48
N GLY A 103 19.88 -12.58 -2.75
CA GLY A 103 18.46 -12.49 -3.15
C GLY A 103 17.84 -11.10 -3.07
N TYR A 104 18.57 -10.08 -2.59
CA TYR A 104 18.10 -8.69 -2.55
C TYR A 104 18.63 -7.89 -3.73
N GLY A 105 17.71 -7.38 -4.54
CA GLY A 105 18.01 -6.55 -5.71
C GLY A 105 16.90 -6.64 -6.75
N PRO A 106 16.76 -5.63 -7.64
CA PRO A 106 17.62 -4.46 -7.77
C PRO A 106 17.41 -3.41 -6.67
N TRP A 107 18.40 -2.54 -6.51
CA TRP A 107 18.38 -1.39 -5.60
C TRP A 107 17.93 -0.13 -6.34
N THR A 108 17.10 0.70 -5.72
CA THR A 108 16.63 1.97 -6.29
C THR A 108 16.52 3.04 -5.21
N VAL A 109 16.63 4.32 -5.60
CA VAL A 109 16.35 5.45 -4.70
C VAL A 109 15.10 6.16 -5.20
N LYS A 110 14.08 6.26 -4.34
CA LYS A 110 12.78 6.88 -4.65
C LYS A 110 12.55 8.04 -3.70
N GLN A 111 12.56 9.28 -4.21
CA GLN A 111 12.40 10.49 -3.40
C GLN A 111 13.41 10.55 -2.23
N GLY A 112 14.68 10.23 -2.51
CA GLY A 112 15.75 10.21 -1.52
C GLY A 112 15.74 9.00 -0.56
N ARG A 113 14.77 8.08 -0.70
CA ARG A 113 14.64 6.90 0.17
C ARG A 113 15.13 5.63 -0.53
N LEU A 114 15.98 4.88 0.13
CA LEU A 114 16.57 3.66 -0.41
C LEU A 114 15.54 2.52 -0.42
N HIS A 115 15.46 1.84 -1.56
CA HIS A 115 14.58 0.70 -1.77
C HIS A 115 15.34 -0.46 -2.39
N VAL A 116 14.87 -1.67 -2.11
CA VAL A 116 15.38 -2.90 -2.70
C VAL A 116 14.23 -3.86 -2.96
N ALA A 117 14.33 -4.67 -4.02
CA ALA A 117 13.43 -5.81 -4.18
C ALA A 117 13.92 -6.98 -3.33
N PRO A 118 13.15 -7.46 -2.35
CA PRO A 118 13.54 -8.60 -1.53
C PRO A 118 13.13 -9.92 -2.22
N PRO A 119 13.56 -11.08 -1.70
CA PRO A 119 12.91 -12.34 -1.97
C PRO A 119 11.40 -12.29 -1.66
N ILE A 120 10.61 -13.09 -2.36
CA ILE A 120 9.15 -13.02 -2.34
C ILE A 120 8.54 -13.34 -0.97
N ASP A 121 9.18 -14.21 -0.20
CA ASP A 121 8.76 -14.61 1.15
C ASP A 121 8.64 -13.41 2.11
N VAL A 122 9.48 -12.39 1.95
CA VAL A 122 9.38 -11.12 2.68
C VAL A 122 8.08 -10.40 2.35
N LEU A 123 7.71 -10.31 1.05
CA LEU A 123 6.50 -9.62 0.62
C LEU A 123 5.24 -10.41 0.98
N GLU A 124 5.29 -11.75 0.93
CA GLU A 124 4.16 -12.64 1.21
C GLU A 124 3.64 -12.54 2.65
N VAL A 125 4.49 -12.15 3.60
CA VAL A 125 4.11 -11.94 5.00
C VAL A 125 3.80 -10.48 5.35
N MET A 126 3.94 -9.57 4.38
CA MET A 126 3.62 -8.15 4.56
C MET A 126 2.14 -7.87 4.29
N LEU A 127 1.68 -6.77 4.88
CA LEU A 127 0.32 -6.26 4.71
C LEU A 127 0.36 -4.83 4.18
N THR A 128 -0.29 -4.61 3.05
CA THR A 128 -0.51 -3.26 2.52
C THR A 128 -1.88 -2.77 2.94
N VAL A 129 -1.93 -1.55 3.47
CA VAL A 129 -3.14 -0.91 3.97
C VAL A 129 -3.34 0.41 3.27
N ARG A 130 -4.57 0.70 2.83
CA ARG A 130 -4.95 1.97 2.22
C ARG A 130 -6.02 2.66 3.05
N LEU A 131 -5.73 3.85 3.56
CA LEU A 131 -6.68 4.70 4.28
C LEU A 131 -7.24 5.73 3.30
N HIS A 132 -8.54 5.69 3.06
CA HIS A 132 -9.19 6.55 2.08
C HIS A 132 -9.73 7.80 2.74
N LEU A 133 -9.23 8.98 2.32
CA LEU A 133 -9.76 10.26 2.78
C LEU A 133 -10.98 10.68 1.97
N ASP A 134 -10.96 10.41 0.66
CA ASP A 134 -12.06 10.73 -0.26
C ASP A 134 -12.87 9.49 -0.63
N PRO A 135 -14.17 9.63 -1.00
CA PRO A 135 -14.92 8.54 -1.60
C PRO A 135 -14.32 8.14 -2.96
N VAL A 136 -14.29 6.85 -3.22
CA VAL A 136 -13.79 6.24 -4.45
C VAL A 136 -14.92 5.48 -5.12
N GLY A 137 -15.63 6.19 -6.01
CA GLY A 137 -16.63 5.60 -6.89
C GLY A 137 -16.02 4.96 -8.14
N PRO A 138 -16.85 4.32 -8.99
CA PRO A 138 -16.39 3.65 -10.22
C PRO A 138 -15.62 4.56 -11.18
N HIS A 139 -15.89 5.86 -11.14
CA HIS A 139 -15.26 6.86 -12.00
C HIS A 139 -14.10 7.62 -11.35
N ASN A 140 -13.80 7.39 -10.07
CA ASN A 140 -12.73 8.11 -9.34
C ASN A 140 -11.45 7.26 -9.21
N ALA A 141 -11.05 6.60 -10.30
CA ALA A 141 -9.87 5.73 -10.33
C ALA A 141 -9.83 4.71 -9.18
N PRO A 142 -10.82 3.82 -9.03
CA PRO A 142 -10.72 2.74 -8.06
C PRO A 142 -9.50 1.87 -8.36
N ILE A 143 -8.97 1.24 -7.31
CA ILE A 143 -8.00 0.17 -7.49
C ILE A 143 -8.76 -1.05 -8.01
N GLU A 144 -8.16 -1.73 -8.97
CA GLU A 144 -8.58 -3.05 -9.40
C GLU A 144 -7.58 -4.07 -8.86
N VAL A 145 -8.08 -5.20 -8.40
CA VAL A 145 -7.26 -6.31 -7.92
C VAL A 145 -7.63 -7.60 -8.64
N ALA A 146 -6.66 -8.50 -8.76
CA ALA A 146 -6.89 -9.86 -9.25
C ALA A 146 -6.98 -10.80 -8.04
N PRO A 147 -8.19 -11.23 -7.63
CA PRO A 147 -8.35 -11.99 -6.39
C PRO A 147 -7.54 -13.30 -6.41
N GLY A 148 -6.87 -13.60 -5.29
CA GLY A 148 -6.07 -14.82 -5.12
C GLY A 148 -4.69 -14.78 -5.79
N SER A 149 -4.36 -13.74 -6.58
CA SER A 149 -3.07 -13.63 -7.26
C SER A 149 -1.87 -13.50 -6.31
N HIS A 150 -2.09 -13.05 -5.08
CA HIS A 150 -1.07 -12.97 -4.03
C HIS A 150 -0.45 -14.33 -3.67
N ARG A 151 -1.14 -15.44 -3.98
CA ARG A 151 -0.67 -16.82 -3.71
C ARG A 151 0.22 -17.38 -4.82
N LEU A 152 0.48 -16.62 -5.87
CA LEU A 152 1.26 -17.05 -7.04
C LEU A 152 2.73 -16.62 -6.95
N GLY A 153 3.15 -16.01 -5.83
CA GLY A 153 4.48 -15.45 -5.68
C GLY A 153 4.73 -14.28 -6.64
N LEU A 154 5.97 -14.15 -7.14
CA LEU A 154 6.30 -13.15 -8.17
C LEU A 154 5.77 -13.60 -9.53
N VAL A 155 4.85 -12.82 -10.08
CA VAL A 155 4.34 -13.02 -11.43
C VAL A 155 5.23 -12.23 -12.39
N ALA A 156 5.86 -12.91 -13.35
CA ALA A 156 6.64 -12.22 -14.39
C ALA A 156 5.72 -11.33 -15.23
N GLU A 157 6.23 -10.18 -15.69
CA GLU A 157 5.41 -9.14 -16.31
C GLU A 157 4.64 -9.63 -17.54
N ASP A 158 5.28 -10.46 -18.37
CA ASP A 158 4.66 -11.03 -19.56
C ASP A 158 3.48 -11.97 -19.25
N PHE A 159 3.41 -12.55 -18.05
CA PHE A 159 2.31 -13.42 -17.62
C PHE A 159 1.20 -12.68 -16.86
N ILE A 160 1.38 -11.39 -16.54
CA ILE A 160 0.39 -10.62 -15.79
C ILE A 160 -1.00 -10.63 -16.47
N PRO A 161 -1.12 -10.39 -17.80
CA PRO A 161 -2.43 -10.40 -18.46
C PRO A 161 -3.18 -11.73 -18.30
N ASP A 162 -2.47 -12.86 -18.47
CA ASP A 162 -3.06 -14.20 -18.35
C ASP A 162 -3.48 -14.50 -16.92
N VAL A 163 -2.68 -14.10 -15.93
CA VAL A 163 -3.01 -14.27 -14.51
C VAL A 163 -4.24 -13.45 -14.15
N VAL A 164 -4.33 -12.20 -14.59
CA VAL A 164 -5.50 -11.33 -14.36
C VAL A 164 -6.74 -11.94 -15.01
N ALA A 165 -6.64 -12.42 -16.26
CA ALA A 165 -7.75 -13.07 -16.95
C ALA A 165 -8.26 -14.31 -16.21
N ARG A 166 -7.34 -15.12 -15.66
CA ARG A 166 -7.67 -16.33 -14.89
C ARG A 166 -8.26 -16.03 -13.52
N CYS A 167 -7.72 -15.05 -12.80
CA CYS A 167 -8.18 -14.67 -11.47
C CYS A 167 -9.47 -13.84 -11.49
N GLY A 168 -9.77 -13.20 -12.62
CA GLY A 168 -10.80 -12.17 -12.72
C GLY A 168 -10.36 -10.86 -12.07
N THR A 169 -11.26 -9.88 -12.12
CA THR A 169 -11.01 -8.52 -11.61
C THR A 169 -12.07 -8.15 -10.59
N ALA A 170 -11.64 -7.60 -9.45
CA ALA A 170 -12.51 -6.97 -8.48
C ALA A 170 -12.16 -5.48 -8.32
N THR A 171 -13.18 -4.63 -8.33
CA THR A 171 -13.03 -3.17 -8.17
C THR A 171 -13.18 -2.78 -6.70
N CYS A 172 -12.16 -2.12 -6.15
CA CYS A 172 -12.14 -1.63 -4.78
C CYS A 172 -12.79 -0.25 -4.68
N LEU A 173 -14.12 -0.23 -4.50
CA LEU A 173 -14.88 0.98 -4.19
C LEU A 173 -14.76 1.34 -2.70
N SER A 174 -14.83 2.63 -2.38
CA SER A 174 -14.62 3.09 -1.00
C SER A 174 -15.49 4.29 -0.66
N GLN A 175 -15.94 4.36 0.59
CA GLN A 175 -16.41 5.63 1.17
C GLN A 175 -15.21 6.36 1.81
N ALA A 176 -15.37 7.65 2.07
CA ALA A 176 -14.43 8.37 2.92
C ALA A 176 -14.30 7.69 4.29
N GLY A 177 -13.08 7.63 4.83
CA GLY A 177 -12.77 6.99 6.11
C GLY A 177 -12.80 5.47 6.11
N SER A 178 -12.99 4.84 4.94
CA SER A 178 -12.86 3.39 4.82
C SER A 178 -11.41 2.98 4.64
N VAL A 179 -11.12 1.75 5.02
CA VAL A 179 -9.79 1.15 4.95
C VAL A 179 -9.83 -0.06 4.04
N TRP A 180 -8.81 -0.24 3.23
CA TRP A 180 -8.60 -1.48 2.50
C TRP A 180 -7.32 -2.16 2.97
N PHE A 181 -7.41 -3.47 3.16
CA PHE A 181 -6.28 -4.33 3.44
C PHE A 181 -6.00 -5.20 2.22
N TYR A 182 -4.72 -5.38 1.92
CA TYR A 182 -4.23 -6.17 0.80
C TYR A 182 -3.04 -7.01 1.27
N ALA A 183 -2.97 -8.26 0.81
CA ALA A 183 -1.70 -8.97 0.76
C ALA A 183 -0.78 -8.20 -0.20
N THR A 184 0.40 -7.80 0.27
CA THR A 184 1.33 -6.96 -0.51
C THR A 184 1.64 -7.48 -1.92
N PRO A 185 1.77 -8.80 -2.19
CA PRO A 185 2.05 -9.29 -3.54
C PRO A 185 0.80 -9.43 -4.42
N ILE A 186 -0.39 -8.94 -4.03
CA ILE A 186 -1.57 -8.99 -4.90
C ILE A 186 -1.34 -8.16 -6.17
N LEU A 187 -1.68 -8.74 -7.32
CA LEU A 187 -1.72 -7.99 -8.58
C LEU A 187 -2.82 -6.94 -8.49
N HIS A 188 -2.46 -5.71 -8.82
CA HIS A 188 -3.40 -4.61 -8.81
C HIS A 188 -3.06 -3.57 -9.89
N ALA A 189 -4.08 -2.79 -10.27
CA ALA A 189 -4.00 -1.70 -11.22
C ALA A 189 -4.83 -0.51 -10.73
N SER A 190 -4.63 0.66 -11.34
CA SER A 190 -5.58 1.76 -11.19
C SER A 190 -5.84 2.44 -12.52
N ALA A 191 -7.12 2.58 -12.86
CA ALA A 191 -7.56 3.34 -14.02
C ALA A 191 -7.36 4.85 -13.82
N ARG A 192 -7.57 5.63 -14.89
CA ARG A 192 -7.64 7.10 -14.80
C ARG A 192 -8.92 7.53 -14.09
N SER A 193 -8.84 8.65 -13.39
CA SER A 193 -10.02 9.29 -12.80
C SER A 193 -10.77 10.07 -13.89
N ALA A 194 -12.09 10.20 -13.76
CA ALA A 194 -12.85 11.15 -14.55
C ALA A 194 -12.45 12.60 -14.19
N PRO A 195 -12.54 13.54 -15.13
CA PRO A 195 -12.22 14.94 -14.87
C PRO A 195 -13.03 15.53 -13.71
N GLY A 196 -12.42 16.41 -12.92
CA GLY A 196 -13.05 17.11 -11.80
C GLY A 196 -13.10 16.33 -10.49
N LEU A 197 -12.55 15.11 -10.44
CA LEU A 197 -12.52 14.28 -9.24
C LEU A 197 -11.13 14.26 -8.58
N ARG A 198 -11.11 14.23 -7.24
CA ARG A 198 -9.90 14.09 -6.43
C ARG A 198 -9.96 12.79 -5.62
N ARG A 199 -8.80 12.14 -5.46
CA ARG A 199 -8.66 10.91 -4.67
C ARG A 199 -7.38 10.93 -3.85
N ARG A 200 -7.51 11.14 -2.55
CA ARG A 200 -6.45 11.08 -1.54
C ARG A 200 -6.47 9.75 -0.79
N VAL A 201 -5.33 9.05 -0.80
CA VAL A 201 -5.15 7.76 -0.13
C VAL A 201 -3.78 7.71 0.55
N LEU A 202 -3.74 7.44 1.85
CA LEU A 202 -2.50 7.06 2.55
C LEU A 202 -2.33 5.55 2.41
N GLN A 203 -1.31 5.11 1.68
CA GLN A 203 -0.90 3.72 1.61
C GLN A 203 0.23 3.47 2.60
N MET A 204 0.12 2.41 3.39
CA MET A 204 1.12 1.99 4.36
C MET A 204 1.38 0.51 4.19
N ASP A 205 2.65 0.11 4.29
CA ASP A 205 3.00 -1.31 4.38
C ASP A 205 3.45 -1.63 5.79
N PHE A 206 3.04 -2.80 6.26
CA PHE A 206 3.35 -3.31 7.58
C PHE A 206 4.09 -4.63 7.47
N ALA A 207 5.06 -4.82 8.37
CA ALA A 207 5.76 -6.07 8.58
C ALA A 207 5.76 -6.41 10.07
N ALA A 208 5.76 -7.70 10.39
CA ALA A 208 5.87 -8.20 11.76
C ALA A 208 7.22 -8.90 12.03
N THR A 209 8.14 -8.84 11.07
CA THR A 209 9.45 -9.49 11.12
C THR A 209 10.55 -8.51 10.77
N ASP A 210 11.73 -8.71 11.34
CA ASP A 210 12.93 -7.99 10.95
C ASP A 210 13.47 -8.54 9.62
N LEU A 211 14.26 -7.73 8.92
CA LEU A 211 14.91 -8.18 7.68
C LEU A 211 16.14 -9.04 8.01
N PRO A 212 16.40 -10.12 7.24
CA PRO A 212 17.56 -10.98 7.43
C PRO A 212 18.87 -10.29 6.99
N GLY A 213 20.00 -10.90 7.36
CA GLY A 213 21.32 -10.53 6.83
C GLY A 213 21.82 -9.15 7.25
N GLY A 214 21.32 -8.60 8.37
CA GLY A 214 21.72 -7.29 8.87
C GLY A 214 21.04 -6.10 8.17
N LEU A 215 20.15 -6.36 7.21
CA LEU A 215 19.29 -5.32 6.67
C LEU A 215 18.35 -4.78 7.74
N ARG A 216 18.01 -3.50 7.65
CA ARG A 216 17.07 -2.84 8.54
C ARG A 216 16.00 -2.12 7.74
N TRP A 217 14.76 -2.18 8.23
CA TRP A 217 13.69 -1.36 7.68
C TRP A 217 14.06 0.11 7.87
N ALA A 218 13.69 0.96 6.91
CA ALA A 218 13.91 2.40 7.06
C ALA A 218 13.20 2.98 8.30
N ALA A 219 12.10 2.36 8.72
CA ALA A 219 11.36 2.74 9.92
C ALA A 219 12.12 2.50 11.24
N ASP A 220 13.12 1.59 11.24
CA ASP A 220 13.90 1.28 12.44
C ASP A 220 15.15 2.17 12.57
N HIS A 221 15.31 3.13 11.65
CA HIS A 221 16.39 4.10 11.60
C HIS A 221 15.83 5.52 11.78
N ALA A 222 15.32 5.81 12.98
CA ALA A 222 14.82 7.12 13.37
C ALA A 222 15.31 7.49 14.77
#